data_AF-A0A9E1AWI2-F1
#
_entry.id   AF-A0A9E1AWI2-F1
#
_cell.length_a   1.000
_cell.length_b   1.000
_cell.length_c   1.000
_cell.angle_alpha   90.00
_cell.angle_beta   90.00
_cell.angle_gamma   90.00
#
_symmetry.space_group_name_H-M   'P 1'
#
loop_
_entity.id
_entity.type
_entity.pdbx_description
1 polymer ?
#
loop_
_entity_poly.entity_id
_entity_poly.type
_entity_poly.pdbx_seq_one_letter_code
_entity_poly.pdbx_strand_id
1 'polypeptide(L)'
;MRAQKSAKNIIVALISNALNIVLGVVVQSIFLKTLGEEYLGLNTVLTSILSMLSIAELGLGSAIIYNMYKPIANKDKEKIKSLMKFYKKCYSIIIIVMLAIGLIVSIFLKQIVGETQTIQNLYLLYFLFLTDVIFSYTIAYKRSIIYANQEEYLTNIVHLIYLVVMNGLQILFLYLTHNYCVFLIIKLVCRILENVLVNIIANKKYPYINEKDVKELDKEIKDDIIKNIKALFFHKIAGFIVSSTDTILISVFFEGLVTVAYYSNYNLVLSAITTILNQFLLSATASIGDLLTENNKERNYEIYKKLNFLNFVIFIIGATGMACAIEPFITIFFGEQYILSKFILISLILKFFIQGMRRPLMAFKEAAGIFYVDRFVPILESVVNLVASIILLKICGLAGIFLGTAVSSLVILLYSYPKYVYRPIFNKRLKDYYLEFIKTILYATVIIGITMGVNQLIRVSNIFAEQVLSVVVAIIIPVIIITLVSGRTEEYKYYINIIKNILFRKKEVKQ
;
A
#
# COMPACT_ATOMS: atom_id res chain seq x y z
N MET A 1 0.43 13.58 -27.32
CA MET A 1 0.40 14.39 -26.09
C MET A 1 -0.02 13.61 -24.83
N ARG A 2 -1.21 12.94 -24.78
CA ARG A 2 -1.65 12.17 -23.58
C ARG A 2 -0.76 10.96 -23.25
N ALA A 3 -0.36 10.17 -24.25
CA ALA A 3 0.55 9.03 -24.05
C ALA A 3 1.93 9.44 -23.49
N GLN A 4 2.49 10.56 -23.96
CA GLN A 4 3.76 11.11 -23.45
C GLN A 4 3.64 11.60 -21.99
N LYS A 5 2.53 12.27 -21.63
CA LYS A 5 2.25 12.66 -20.24
C LYS A 5 2.09 11.43 -19.34
N SER A 6 1.38 10.41 -19.80
CA SER A 6 1.19 9.15 -19.06
C SER A 6 2.52 8.41 -18.83
N ALA A 7 3.39 8.31 -19.84
CA ALA A 7 4.70 7.70 -19.70
C ALA A 7 5.58 8.45 -18.69
N LYS A 8 5.59 9.79 -18.75
CA LYS A 8 6.30 10.63 -17.78
C LYS A 8 5.77 10.44 -16.36
N ASN A 9 4.44 10.34 -16.18
CA ASN A 9 3.84 10.08 -14.87
C ASN A 9 4.33 8.73 -14.30
N ILE A 10 4.35 7.68 -15.11
CA ILE A 10 4.80 6.34 -14.68
C ILE A 10 6.27 6.37 -14.25
N ILE A 11 7.16 6.95 -15.07
CA ILE A 11 8.61 7.00 -14.76
C ILE A 11 8.86 7.81 -13.48
N VAL A 12 8.25 8.98 -13.35
CA VAL A 12 8.42 9.83 -12.15
C VAL A 12 7.86 9.14 -10.91
N ALA A 13 6.73 8.44 -11.02
CA ALA A 13 6.16 7.67 -9.91
C ALA A 13 7.07 6.51 -9.47
N LEU A 14 7.66 5.78 -10.43
CA LEU A 14 8.61 4.70 -10.14
C LEU A 14 9.86 5.22 -9.41
N ILE A 15 10.45 6.31 -9.91
CA ILE A 15 11.62 6.94 -9.27
C ILE A 15 11.26 7.43 -7.87
N SER A 16 10.11 8.08 -7.71
CA SER A 16 9.64 8.58 -6.41
C SER A 16 9.44 7.45 -5.42
N ASN A 17 8.83 6.34 -5.84
CA ASN A 17 8.62 5.16 -4.99
C ASN A 17 9.96 4.49 -4.61
N ALA A 18 10.89 4.35 -5.55
CA ALA A 18 12.21 3.80 -5.26
C ALA A 18 12.96 4.66 -4.23
N LEU A 19 12.93 5.99 -4.42
CA LEU A 19 13.56 6.93 -3.50
C LEU A 19 12.90 6.92 -2.11
N ASN A 20 11.56 6.86 -2.06
CA ASN A 20 10.79 6.72 -0.82
C ASN A 20 11.22 5.49 -0.03
N ILE A 21 11.39 4.35 -0.70
CA ILE A 21 11.80 3.10 -0.06
C ILE A 21 13.21 3.24 0.52
N VAL A 22 14.17 3.72 -0.27
CA VAL A 22 15.58 3.84 0.17
C VAL A 22 15.71 4.85 1.31
N LEU A 23 15.12 6.04 1.19
CA LEU A 23 15.14 7.06 2.24
C LEU A 23 14.42 6.57 3.49
N GLY A 24 13.32 5.83 3.35
CA GLY A 24 12.60 5.23 4.48
C GLY A 24 13.50 4.33 5.31
N VAL A 25 14.26 3.41 4.68
CA VAL A 25 15.22 2.54 5.38
C VAL A 25 16.26 3.37 6.13
N VAL A 26 16.88 4.33 5.44
CA VAL A 26 18.00 5.12 5.98
C VAL A 26 17.53 5.97 7.16
N VAL A 27 16.41 6.68 7.00
CA VAL A 27 15.86 7.54 8.04
C VAL A 27 15.43 6.71 9.24
N GLN A 28 14.77 5.57 9.03
CA GLN A 28 14.38 4.69 10.13
C GLN A 28 15.60 4.12 10.87
N SER A 29 16.66 3.73 10.16
CA SER A 29 17.91 3.26 10.75
C SER A 29 18.58 4.32 11.62
N ILE A 30 18.70 5.56 11.10
CA ILE A 30 19.29 6.68 11.84
C ILE A 30 18.41 7.07 13.02
N PHE A 31 17.10 7.10 12.83
CA PHE A 31 16.12 7.39 13.89
C PHE A 31 16.25 6.39 15.03
N LEU A 32 16.30 5.10 14.71
CA LEU A 32 16.45 4.02 15.70
C LEU A 32 17.77 4.15 16.48
N LYS A 33 18.87 4.42 15.79
CA LYS A 33 20.20 4.54 16.40
C LYS A 33 20.37 5.81 17.25
N THR A 34 19.59 6.87 16.99
CA THR A 34 19.71 8.15 17.69
C THR A 34 18.71 8.33 18.82
N LEU A 35 17.44 7.93 18.62
CA LEU A 35 16.36 8.10 19.59
C LEU A 35 15.99 6.80 20.31
N GLY A 36 16.32 5.65 19.75
CA GLY A 36 15.99 4.34 20.34
C GLY A 36 14.64 3.78 19.91
N GLU A 37 14.39 2.57 20.37
CA GLU A 37 13.26 1.71 20.00
C GLU A 37 11.91 2.24 20.51
N GLU A 38 11.83 2.83 21.70
CA GLU A 38 10.56 3.37 22.22
C GLU A 38 10.02 4.52 21.34
N TYR A 39 10.87 5.45 20.90
CA TYR A 39 10.45 6.52 20.00
C TYR A 39 10.11 5.98 18.60
N LEU A 40 10.79 4.95 18.12
CA LEU A 40 10.48 4.35 16.81
C LEU A 40 9.13 3.61 16.86
N GLY A 41 8.89 2.90 17.95
CA GLY A 41 7.62 2.27 18.26
C GLY A 41 6.50 3.30 18.33
N LEU A 42 6.71 4.40 19.06
CA LEU A 42 5.76 5.51 19.14
C LEU A 42 5.43 6.06 17.75
N ASN A 43 6.46 6.36 16.95
CA ASN A 43 6.30 6.84 15.59
C ASN A 43 5.43 5.90 14.74
N THR A 44 5.63 4.59 14.88
CA THR A 44 4.88 3.55 14.16
C THR A 44 3.43 3.46 14.62
N VAL A 45 3.20 3.50 15.94
CA VAL A 45 1.86 3.49 16.55
C VAL A 45 1.08 4.74 16.12
N LEU A 46 1.68 5.93 16.28
CA LEU A 46 1.06 7.20 15.90
C LEU A 46 0.73 7.25 14.40
N THR A 47 1.65 6.79 13.56
CA THR A 47 1.41 6.69 12.11
C THR A 47 0.24 5.74 11.81
N SER A 48 0.19 4.58 12.47
CA SER A 48 -0.86 3.58 12.26
C SER A 48 -2.23 4.10 12.71
N ILE A 49 -2.32 4.74 13.87
CA ILE A 49 -3.56 5.31 14.40
C ILE A 49 -4.04 6.47 13.54
N LEU A 50 -3.15 7.43 13.23
CA LEU A 50 -3.57 8.63 12.49
C LEU A 50 -3.81 8.36 11.02
N SER A 51 -3.17 7.34 10.43
CA SER A 51 -3.55 6.88 9.09
C SER A 51 -4.98 6.34 9.04
N MET A 52 -5.55 5.85 10.15
CA MET A 52 -6.97 5.48 10.21
C MET A 52 -7.88 6.70 10.01
N LEU A 53 -7.44 7.92 10.35
CA LEU A 53 -8.23 9.13 10.10
C LEU A 53 -8.48 9.37 8.61
N SER A 54 -7.65 8.80 7.72
CA SER A 54 -7.90 8.84 6.27
C SER A 54 -9.21 8.15 5.86
N ILE A 55 -9.79 7.30 6.72
CA ILE A 55 -11.17 6.80 6.56
C ILE A 55 -12.14 7.96 6.35
N ALA A 56 -11.97 9.09 7.05
CA ALA A 56 -12.86 10.23 6.93
C ALA A 56 -12.96 10.76 5.49
N GLU A 57 -11.94 10.54 4.65
CA GLU A 57 -11.98 10.90 3.23
C GLU A 57 -12.93 10.02 2.41
N LEU A 58 -13.25 8.79 2.85
CA LEU A 58 -14.24 7.90 2.21
C LEU A 58 -14.00 7.59 0.71
N GLY A 59 -12.76 7.76 0.22
CA GLY A 59 -12.45 7.61 -1.20
C GLY A 59 -12.97 8.75 -2.08
N LEU A 60 -13.35 9.87 -1.46
CA LEU A 60 -13.85 11.09 -2.10
C LEU A 60 -12.91 11.55 -3.23
N GLY A 61 -11.59 11.53 -3.03
CA GLY A 61 -10.61 11.95 -4.04
C GLY A 61 -10.78 11.27 -5.41
N SER A 62 -10.99 9.95 -5.45
CA SER A 62 -11.14 9.21 -6.73
C SER A 62 -12.46 9.51 -7.43
N ALA A 63 -13.58 9.54 -6.69
CA ALA A 63 -14.90 9.87 -7.23
C ALA A 63 -14.92 11.29 -7.81
N ILE A 64 -14.19 12.18 -7.16
CA ILE A 64 -14.04 13.58 -7.54
C ILE A 64 -13.30 13.74 -8.87
N ILE A 65 -12.16 13.06 -9.01
CA ILE A 65 -11.33 13.11 -10.23
C ILE A 65 -12.14 12.57 -11.42
N TYR A 66 -12.86 11.46 -11.22
CA TYR A 66 -13.72 10.88 -12.24
C TYR A 66 -14.77 11.88 -12.75
N ASN A 67 -15.48 12.54 -11.83
CA ASN A 67 -16.51 13.51 -12.18
C ASN A 67 -15.96 14.78 -12.85
N MET A 68 -14.66 15.07 -12.72
CA MET A 68 -14.00 16.18 -13.42
C MET A 68 -13.59 15.84 -14.85
N TYR A 69 -13.45 14.57 -15.24
CA TYR A 69 -12.97 14.21 -16.58
C TYR A 69 -13.86 14.74 -17.70
N LYS A 70 -15.19 14.59 -17.59
CA LYS A 70 -16.14 15.05 -18.61
C LYS A 70 -16.18 16.59 -18.71
N PRO A 71 -16.32 17.36 -17.61
CA PRO A 71 -16.21 18.82 -17.65
C PRO A 71 -14.89 19.33 -18.24
N ILE A 72 -13.76 18.70 -17.91
CA ILE A 72 -12.45 19.09 -18.46
C ILE A 72 -12.38 18.84 -19.96
N ALA A 73 -12.85 17.68 -20.43
CA ALA A 73 -12.89 17.35 -21.85
C ALA A 73 -13.76 18.35 -22.64
N ASN A 74 -14.88 18.76 -22.05
CA ASN A 74 -15.81 19.73 -22.65
C ASN A 74 -15.39 21.19 -22.44
N LYS A 75 -14.29 21.46 -21.73
CA LYS A 75 -13.84 22.80 -21.34
C LYS A 75 -14.90 23.60 -20.57
N ASP A 76 -15.79 22.92 -19.85
CA ASP A 76 -16.86 23.53 -19.06
C ASP A 76 -16.31 24.07 -17.73
N LYS A 77 -15.79 25.30 -17.78
CA LYS A 77 -15.18 25.96 -16.61
C LYS A 77 -16.17 26.20 -15.48
N GLU A 78 -17.42 26.53 -15.78
CA GLU A 78 -18.45 26.76 -14.76
C GLU A 78 -18.72 25.48 -13.97
N LYS A 79 -18.80 24.34 -14.65
CA LYS A 79 -18.97 23.06 -13.97
C LYS A 79 -17.75 22.67 -13.15
N ILE A 80 -16.54 22.92 -13.66
CA ILE A 80 -15.31 22.68 -12.90
C ILE A 80 -15.28 23.55 -11.64
N LYS A 81 -15.64 24.85 -11.73
CA LYS A 81 -15.75 25.73 -10.56
C LYS A 81 -16.75 25.19 -9.54
N SER A 82 -17.92 24.76 -9.99
CA SER A 82 -18.98 24.19 -9.14
C SER A 82 -18.50 22.94 -8.40
N LEU A 83 -17.82 22.03 -9.11
CA LEU A 83 -17.19 20.84 -8.53
C LEU A 83 -16.10 21.23 -7.51
N MET A 84 -15.20 22.16 -7.85
CA MET A 84 -14.14 22.62 -6.95
C MET A 84 -14.68 23.25 -5.66
N LYS A 85 -15.75 24.04 -5.73
CA LYS A 85 -16.44 24.60 -4.56
C LYS A 85 -17.04 23.49 -3.68
N PHE A 86 -17.72 22.53 -4.30
CA PHE A 86 -18.25 21.36 -3.59
C PHE A 86 -17.13 20.55 -2.91
N TYR A 87 -16.00 20.35 -3.58
CA TYR A 87 -14.87 19.58 -3.07
C TYR A 87 -14.16 20.28 -1.93
N LYS A 88 -13.98 21.60 -2.02
CA LYS A 88 -13.48 22.40 -0.91
C LYS A 88 -14.34 22.22 0.34
N LYS A 89 -15.67 22.27 0.19
CA LYS A 89 -16.61 22.05 1.30
C LYS A 89 -16.47 20.63 1.88
N CYS A 90 -16.36 19.61 1.03
CA CYS A 90 -16.17 18.23 1.48
C CYS A 90 -14.87 18.04 2.25
N TYR A 91 -13.73 18.52 1.73
CA TYR A 91 -12.45 18.42 2.44
C TYR A 91 -12.42 19.24 3.73
N SER A 92 -13.12 20.37 3.82
CA SER A 92 -13.29 21.09 5.09
C SER A 92 -14.06 20.27 6.13
N ILE A 93 -15.11 19.55 5.72
CA ILE A 93 -15.84 18.63 6.62
C ILE A 93 -14.91 17.48 7.05
N ILE A 94 -14.15 16.90 6.13
CA ILE A 94 -13.18 15.84 6.42
C ILE A 94 -12.18 16.30 7.48
N ILE A 95 -11.61 17.50 7.34
CA ILE A 95 -10.67 18.07 8.31
C ILE A 95 -11.31 18.19 9.70
N ILE A 96 -12.55 18.69 9.78
CA ILE A 96 -13.28 18.82 11.06
C ILE A 96 -13.51 17.44 11.69
N VAL A 97 -13.92 16.45 10.90
CA VAL A 97 -14.13 15.07 11.36
C VAL A 97 -12.82 14.45 11.83
N MET A 98 -11.71 14.63 11.10
CA MET A 98 -10.40 14.12 11.49
C MET A 98 -9.90 14.77 12.78
N LEU A 99 -10.09 16.09 12.94
CA LEU A 99 -9.77 16.79 14.19
C LEU A 99 -10.60 16.24 15.36
N ALA A 100 -11.91 16.07 15.18
CA ALA A 100 -12.80 15.55 16.22
C ALA A 100 -12.41 14.12 16.63
N ILE A 101 -12.18 13.22 15.67
CA ILE A 101 -11.76 11.84 15.97
C ILE A 101 -10.35 11.84 16.59
N GLY A 102 -9.43 12.66 16.10
CA GLY A 102 -8.10 12.82 16.69
C GLY A 102 -8.16 13.29 18.15
N LEU A 103 -9.06 14.22 18.48
CA LEU A 103 -9.27 14.62 19.87
C LEU A 103 -9.82 13.48 20.73
N ILE A 104 -10.76 12.68 20.22
CA ILE A 104 -11.27 11.49 20.93
C ILE A 104 -10.15 10.47 21.16
N VAL A 105 -9.33 10.19 20.14
CA VAL A 105 -8.18 9.27 20.23
C VAL A 105 -7.18 9.75 21.29
N SER A 106 -7.00 11.06 21.43
CA SER A 106 -6.09 11.61 22.45
C SER A 106 -6.46 11.19 23.88
N ILE A 107 -7.75 10.97 24.17
CA ILE A 107 -8.25 10.50 25.47
C ILE A 107 -7.75 9.08 25.77
N PHE A 108 -7.64 8.23 24.74
CA PHE A 108 -7.22 6.83 24.86
C PHE A 108 -5.72 6.63 24.60
N LEU A 109 -4.98 7.72 24.36
CA LEU A 109 -3.60 7.65 23.87
C LEU A 109 -2.68 6.90 24.85
N LYS A 110 -2.84 7.15 26.16
CA LYS A 110 -2.03 6.47 27.19
C LYS A 110 -2.29 4.96 27.22
N GLN A 111 -3.54 4.52 27.06
CA GLN A 111 -3.85 3.08 27.01
C GLN A 111 -3.27 2.41 25.78
N ILE A 112 -3.19 3.13 24.64
CA ILE A 112 -2.66 2.57 23.40
C ILE A 112 -1.14 2.48 23.42
N VAL A 113 -0.48 3.54 23.91
CA VAL A 113 0.99 3.64 23.95
C VAL A 113 1.59 2.84 25.12
N GLY A 114 0.85 2.67 26.21
CA GLY A 114 1.34 2.07 27.45
C GLY A 114 2.08 3.07 28.34
N GLU A 115 2.51 2.62 29.52
CA GLU A 115 3.37 3.41 30.41
C GLU A 115 4.80 3.41 29.86
N THR A 116 5.37 4.60 29.69
CA THR A 116 6.73 4.83 29.20
C THR A 116 7.37 5.94 30.01
N GLN A 117 8.59 5.71 30.50
CA GLN A 117 9.38 6.71 31.21
C GLN A 117 10.30 7.49 30.26
N THR A 118 10.59 6.93 29.09
CA THR A 118 11.53 7.48 28.10
C THR A 118 10.89 8.56 27.23
N ILE A 119 9.58 8.45 26.96
CA ILE A 119 8.89 9.38 26.06
C ILE A 119 8.50 10.66 26.80
N GLN A 120 9.17 11.74 26.43
CA GLN A 120 8.84 13.07 26.91
C GLN A 120 7.74 13.70 26.05
N ASN A 121 6.81 14.41 26.69
CA ASN A 121 5.77 15.21 26.03
C ASN A 121 4.91 14.44 25.01
N LEU A 122 4.48 13.21 25.35
CA LEU A 122 3.67 12.33 24.48
C LEU A 122 2.51 13.06 23.76
N TYR A 123 1.74 13.89 24.47
CA TYR A 123 0.62 14.64 23.90
C TYR A 123 1.08 15.70 22.89
N LEU A 124 2.19 16.39 23.13
CA LEU A 124 2.74 17.35 22.17
C LEU A 124 3.13 16.64 20.87
N LEU A 125 3.83 15.51 20.98
CA LEU A 125 4.21 14.67 19.85
C LEU A 125 2.98 14.22 19.06
N TYR A 126 1.95 13.74 19.77
CA TYR A 126 0.67 13.35 19.18
C TYR A 126 0.01 14.50 18.40
N PHE A 127 -0.09 15.70 19.00
CA PHE A 127 -0.73 16.84 18.36
C PHE A 127 0.07 17.39 17.17
N LEU A 128 1.40 17.34 17.20
CA LEU A 128 2.23 17.65 16.03
C LEU A 128 1.93 16.69 14.88
N PHE A 129 1.80 15.40 15.19
CA PHE A 129 1.45 14.36 14.23
C PHE A 129 0.04 14.53 13.65
N LEU A 130 -0.95 14.76 14.52
CA LEU A 130 -2.34 15.02 14.10
C LEU A 130 -2.42 16.25 13.20
N THR A 131 -1.66 17.29 13.53
CA THR A 131 -1.59 18.53 12.74
C THR A 131 -1.00 18.27 11.36
N ASP A 132 0.11 17.53 11.24
CA ASP A 132 0.68 17.13 9.93
C ASP A 132 -0.35 16.39 9.06
N VAL A 133 -1.07 15.44 9.66
CA VAL A 133 -2.11 14.68 8.97
C VAL A 133 -3.28 15.58 8.55
N ILE A 134 -3.71 16.55 9.36
CA ILE A 134 -4.73 17.53 8.96
C ILE A 134 -4.24 18.38 7.78
N PHE A 135 -3.00 18.87 7.84
CA PHE A 135 -2.45 19.70 6.78
C PHE A 135 -2.38 18.98 5.44
N SER A 136 -2.16 17.66 5.39
CA SER A 136 -2.17 16.93 4.11
C SER A 136 -3.51 17.01 3.35
N TYR A 137 -4.62 17.33 4.03
CA TYR A 137 -5.95 17.44 3.43
C TYR A 137 -6.36 18.86 3.03
N THR A 138 -5.70 19.89 3.56
CA THR A 138 -6.07 21.32 3.38
C THR A 138 -6.15 21.77 1.92
N ILE A 139 -5.27 21.26 1.06
CA ILE A 139 -5.20 21.62 -0.37
C ILE A 139 -5.55 20.46 -1.31
N ALA A 140 -6.02 19.32 -0.79
CA ALA A 140 -6.27 18.10 -1.57
C ALA A 140 -7.25 18.34 -2.74
N TYR A 141 -8.24 19.23 -2.55
CA TYR A 141 -9.16 19.63 -3.62
C TYR A 141 -8.45 20.31 -4.81
N LYS A 142 -7.41 21.13 -4.58
CA LYS A 142 -6.60 21.74 -5.66
C LYS A 142 -5.63 20.76 -6.29
N ARG A 143 -5.12 19.80 -5.53
CA ARG A 143 -4.34 18.69 -6.09
C ARG A 143 -5.19 17.87 -7.08
N SER A 144 -6.47 17.68 -6.76
CA SER A 144 -7.40 16.89 -7.58
C SER A 144 -7.61 17.44 -9.00
N ILE A 145 -7.63 18.76 -9.22
CA ILE A 145 -7.75 19.31 -10.59
C ILE A 145 -6.49 19.06 -11.43
N ILE A 146 -5.31 19.05 -10.81
CA ILE A 146 -4.04 18.68 -11.49
C ILE A 146 -4.09 17.21 -11.92
N TYR A 147 -4.58 16.34 -11.04
CA TYR A 147 -4.77 14.92 -11.31
C TYR A 147 -5.78 14.66 -12.43
N ALA A 148 -6.93 15.33 -12.39
CA ALA A 148 -7.95 15.18 -13.42
C ALA A 148 -7.48 15.66 -14.81
N ASN A 149 -6.51 16.58 -14.86
CA ASN A 149 -5.84 16.99 -16.10
C ASN A 149 -4.69 16.07 -16.55
N GLN A 150 -4.42 14.97 -15.83
CA GLN A 150 -3.32 14.02 -16.07
C GLN A 150 -1.92 14.65 -15.91
N GLU A 151 -1.78 15.64 -15.04
CA GLU A 151 -0.53 16.39 -14.82
C GLU A 151 0.10 16.11 -13.46
N GLU A 152 -0.18 14.92 -12.93
CA GLU A 152 0.33 14.40 -11.67
C GLU A 152 1.86 14.40 -11.58
N TYR A 153 2.61 14.34 -12.70
CA TYR A 153 4.06 14.54 -12.66
C TYR A 153 4.48 15.87 -12.00
N LEU A 154 3.68 16.93 -12.08
CA LEU A 154 4.00 18.22 -11.44
C LEU A 154 3.99 18.10 -9.92
N THR A 155 2.93 17.51 -9.38
CA THR A 155 2.79 17.26 -7.95
C THR A 155 3.79 16.23 -7.47
N ASN A 156 4.13 15.21 -8.28
CA ASN A 156 5.11 14.20 -7.90
C ASN A 156 6.53 14.76 -7.87
N ILE A 157 6.90 15.68 -8.77
CA ILE A 157 8.19 16.39 -8.69
C ILE A 157 8.27 17.25 -7.42
N VAL A 158 7.22 18.01 -7.10
CA VAL A 158 7.17 18.81 -5.87
C VAL A 158 7.29 17.89 -4.64
N HIS A 159 6.56 16.77 -4.64
CA HIS A 159 6.61 15.78 -3.57
C HIS A 159 8.01 15.15 -3.43
N LEU A 160 8.70 14.85 -4.53
CA LEU A 160 10.06 14.31 -4.51
C LEU A 160 11.05 15.31 -3.90
N ILE A 161 10.96 16.59 -4.27
CA ILE A 161 11.79 17.64 -3.68
C ILE A 161 11.50 17.77 -2.18
N TYR A 162 10.22 17.80 -1.81
CA TYR A 162 9.78 17.80 -0.41
C TYR A 162 10.38 16.63 0.37
N LEU A 163 10.32 15.42 -0.20
CA LEU A 163 10.81 14.21 0.44
C LEU A 163 12.32 14.29 0.71
N VAL A 164 13.11 14.68 -0.29
CA VAL A 164 14.58 14.78 -0.16
C VAL A 164 14.95 15.84 0.88
N VAL A 165 14.35 17.03 0.80
CA VAL A 165 14.62 18.13 1.72
C VAL A 165 14.20 17.78 3.14
N MET A 166 13.00 17.24 3.33
CA MET A 166 12.47 16.86 4.64
C MET A 166 13.35 15.80 5.29
N ASN A 167 13.65 14.69 4.60
CA ASN A 167 14.46 13.62 5.17
C ASN A 167 15.90 14.07 5.44
N GLY A 168 16.48 14.90 4.55
CA GLY A 168 17.80 15.48 4.77
C GLY A 168 17.87 16.36 6.02
N LEU A 169 16.89 17.25 6.20
CA LEU A 169 16.77 18.08 7.40
C LEU A 169 16.52 17.24 8.65
N GLN A 170 15.65 16.22 8.57
CA GLN A 170 15.38 15.32 9.67
C GLN A 170 16.64 14.58 10.13
N ILE A 171 17.41 14.02 9.20
CA ILE A 171 18.68 13.34 9.52
C ILE A 171 19.67 14.33 10.17
N LEU A 172 19.83 15.51 9.58
CA LEU A 172 20.74 16.54 10.09
C LEU A 172 20.37 16.94 11.53
N PHE A 173 19.12 17.31 11.77
CA PHE A 173 18.68 17.77 13.09
C PHE A 173 18.55 16.63 14.11
N LEU A 174 18.29 15.39 13.69
CA LEU A 174 18.38 14.25 14.61
C LEU A 174 19.80 14.10 15.15
N TYR A 175 20.81 14.17 14.28
CA TYR A 175 22.21 14.08 14.72
C TYR A 175 22.62 15.25 15.62
N LEU A 176 22.14 16.46 15.34
CA LEU A 176 22.48 17.65 16.11
C LEU A 176 21.76 17.76 17.45
N THR A 177 20.48 17.38 17.50
CA THR A 177 19.60 17.68 18.65
C THR A 177 19.15 16.46 19.43
N HIS A 178 19.20 15.26 18.84
CA HIS A 178 18.64 14.03 19.42
C HIS A 178 17.19 14.23 19.91
N ASN A 179 16.41 15.08 19.23
CA ASN A 179 15.10 15.51 19.69
C ASN A 179 13.98 15.14 18.71
N TYR A 180 13.06 14.31 19.17
CA TYR A 180 11.94 13.87 18.36
C TYR A 180 10.92 14.97 18.04
N CYS A 181 10.74 15.96 18.92
CA CYS A 181 9.85 17.11 18.63
C CYS A 181 10.36 17.89 17.41
N VAL A 182 11.67 18.12 17.31
CA VAL A 182 12.31 18.80 16.17
C VAL A 182 12.07 18.01 14.88
N PHE A 183 12.23 16.68 14.93
CA PHE A 183 11.96 15.79 13.80
C PHE A 183 10.53 15.94 13.25
N LEU A 184 9.53 16.08 14.13
CA LEU A 184 8.13 16.29 13.74
C LEU A 184 7.83 17.70 13.26
N ILE A 185 8.43 18.72 13.88
CA ILE A 185 8.29 20.11 13.42
C ILE A 185 8.81 20.26 12.00
N ILE A 186 9.97 19.67 11.68
CA ILE A 186 10.53 19.68 10.31
C ILE A 186 9.53 19.04 9.34
N LYS A 187 8.98 17.86 9.69
CA LYS A 187 7.96 17.17 8.87
C LYS A 187 6.76 18.09 8.57
N LEU A 188 6.23 18.73 9.60
CA LEU A 188 5.06 19.62 9.51
C LEU A 188 5.36 20.88 8.68
N VAL A 189 6.49 21.55 8.91
CA VAL A 189 6.89 22.74 8.15
C VAL A 189 7.07 22.38 6.68
N CYS A 190 7.80 21.31 6.37
CA CYS A 190 7.98 20.85 5.00
C CYS A 190 6.63 20.49 4.35
N ARG A 191 5.68 19.91 5.09
CA ARG A 191 4.32 19.60 4.58
C ARG A 191 3.57 20.87 4.18
N ILE A 192 3.63 21.90 5.01
CA ILE A 192 3.01 23.20 4.72
C ILE A 192 3.66 23.81 3.46
N LEU A 193 4.98 23.74 3.33
CA LEU A 193 5.69 24.23 2.15
C LEU A 193 5.30 23.47 0.87
N GLU A 194 5.22 22.13 0.91
CA GLU A 194 4.73 21.31 -0.21
C GLU A 194 3.34 21.76 -0.65
N ASN A 195 2.45 21.97 0.32
CA ASN A 195 1.08 22.39 0.07
C ASN A 195 1.00 23.80 -0.54
N VAL A 196 1.83 24.73 -0.07
CA VAL A 196 1.92 26.08 -0.62
C VAL A 196 2.37 26.03 -2.09
N LEU A 197 3.40 25.25 -2.41
CA LEU A 197 3.89 25.11 -3.78
C LEU A 197 2.84 24.51 -4.72
N VAL A 198 2.17 23.43 -4.31
CA VAL A 198 1.09 22.82 -5.11
C VAL A 198 -0.08 23.80 -5.30
N ASN A 199 -0.44 24.56 -4.26
CA ASN A 199 -1.47 25.59 -4.34
C ASN A 199 -1.10 26.70 -5.34
N ILE A 200 0.15 27.17 -5.34
CA ILE A 200 0.64 28.16 -6.32
C ILE A 200 0.54 27.61 -7.75
N ILE A 201 0.97 26.35 -7.96
CA ILE A 201 0.89 25.70 -9.28
C ILE A 201 -0.55 25.60 -9.76
N ALA A 202 -1.47 25.14 -8.90
CA ALA A 202 -2.88 25.02 -9.24
C ALA A 202 -3.49 26.38 -9.60
N ASN A 203 -3.20 27.42 -8.82
CA ASN A 203 -3.74 28.77 -9.03
C ASN A 203 -3.22 29.41 -10.32
N LYS A 204 -1.93 29.25 -10.60
CA LYS A 204 -1.31 29.81 -11.82
C LYS A 204 -1.85 29.12 -13.07
N LYS A 205 -2.05 27.80 -13.01
CA LYS A 205 -2.43 27.01 -14.18
C LYS A 205 -3.94 27.00 -14.46
N TYR A 206 -4.74 27.08 -13.41
CA TYR A 206 -6.20 27.07 -13.49
C TYR A 206 -6.77 28.29 -12.75
N PRO A 207 -6.50 29.53 -13.20
CA PRO A 207 -6.89 30.73 -12.46
C PRO A 207 -8.39 30.81 -12.18
N TYR A 208 -9.22 30.26 -13.08
CA TYR A 208 -10.68 30.22 -12.98
C TYR A 208 -11.20 29.49 -11.73
N ILE A 209 -10.42 28.60 -11.09
CA ILE A 209 -10.87 27.92 -9.86
C ILE A 209 -10.90 28.84 -8.63
N ASN A 210 -10.33 30.03 -8.73
CA ASN A 210 -10.31 31.03 -7.65
C ASN A 210 -11.36 32.14 -7.86
N GLU A 211 -12.13 32.10 -8.95
CA GLU A 211 -13.24 33.01 -9.16
C GLU A 211 -14.32 32.80 -8.09
N LYS A 212 -14.93 33.89 -7.60
CA LYS A 212 -15.93 33.83 -6.52
C LYS A 212 -17.34 33.55 -7.03
N ASP A 213 -17.63 33.92 -8.28
CA ASP A 213 -18.91 33.63 -8.92
C ASP A 213 -18.95 32.19 -9.40
N VAL A 214 -19.68 31.36 -8.64
CA VAL A 214 -19.73 29.91 -8.82
C VAL A 214 -21.14 29.41 -8.53
N LYS A 215 -21.76 28.85 -9.58
CA LYS A 215 -23.06 28.17 -9.50
C LYS A 215 -23.01 26.97 -8.54
N GLU A 216 -24.18 26.58 -8.03
CA GLU A 216 -24.27 25.34 -7.28
C GLU A 216 -24.13 24.13 -8.20
N LEU A 217 -23.58 23.05 -7.66
CA LEU A 217 -23.48 21.79 -8.38
C LEU A 217 -24.87 21.16 -8.50
N ASP A 218 -25.23 20.72 -9.70
CA ASP A 218 -26.48 20.00 -9.95
C ASP A 218 -26.69 18.89 -8.94
N LYS A 219 -27.92 18.84 -8.41
CA LYS A 219 -28.30 17.91 -7.36
C LYS A 219 -28.07 16.46 -7.76
N GLU A 220 -28.33 16.10 -9.02
CA GLU A 220 -28.11 14.74 -9.53
C GLU A 220 -26.64 14.31 -9.44
N ILE A 221 -25.71 15.17 -9.86
CA ILE A 221 -24.26 14.87 -9.82
C ILE A 221 -23.79 14.81 -8.36
N LYS A 222 -24.29 15.71 -7.51
CA LYS A 222 -24.00 15.69 -6.08
C LYS A 222 -24.48 14.38 -5.44
N ASP A 223 -25.69 13.94 -5.75
CA ASP A 223 -26.29 12.73 -5.21
C ASP A 223 -25.57 11.48 -5.71
N ASP A 224 -25.13 11.45 -6.97
CA ASP A 224 -24.30 10.37 -7.52
C ASP A 224 -22.93 10.28 -6.82
N ILE A 225 -22.26 11.42 -6.61
CA ILE A 225 -21.01 11.47 -5.84
C ILE A 225 -21.24 10.91 -4.43
N ILE A 226 -22.29 11.36 -3.73
CA ILE A 226 -22.60 10.89 -2.36
C ILE A 226 -22.91 9.39 -2.34
N LYS A 227 -23.64 8.88 -3.34
CA LYS A 227 -23.94 7.44 -3.46
C LYS A 227 -22.67 6.61 -3.63
N ASN A 228 -21.77 7.04 -4.51
CA ASN A 228 -20.50 6.36 -4.75
C ASN A 228 -19.59 6.40 -3.52
N ILE A 229 -19.56 7.52 -2.78
CA ILE A 229 -18.84 7.63 -1.50
C ILE A 229 -19.40 6.63 -0.47
N LYS A 230 -20.73 6.55 -0.31
CA LYS A 230 -21.38 5.60 0.61
C LYS A 230 -21.09 4.15 0.24
N ALA A 231 -20.98 3.83 -1.05
CA ALA A 231 -20.66 2.48 -1.51
C ALA A 231 -19.21 2.06 -1.17
N LEU A 232 -18.26 2.99 -1.27
CA LEU A 232 -16.84 2.74 -0.98
C LEU A 232 -16.50 2.78 0.52
N PHE A 233 -17.36 3.41 1.34
CA PHE A 233 -17.21 3.52 2.80
C PHE A 233 -16.83 2.20 3.47
N PHE A 234 -17.61 1.15 3.24
CA PHE A 234 -17.43 -0.14 3.91
C PHE A 234 -16.12 -0.83 3.50
N HIS A 235 -15.78 -0.79 2.21
CA HIS A 235 -14.52 -1.35 1.70
C HIS A 235 -13.30 -0.61 2.27
N LYS A 236 -13.39 0.73 2.40
CA LYS A 236 -12.32 1.55 2.98
C LYS A 236 -12.14 1.22 4.45
N ILE A 237 -13.19 1.36 5.26
CA ILE A 237 -13.12 1.07 6.71
C ILE A 237 -12.55 -0.31 6.97
N ALA A 238 -13.04 -1.31 6.25
CA ALA A 238 -12.59 -2.67 6.44
C ALA A 238 -11.10 -2.85 6.15
N GLY A 239 -10.63 -2.32 5.00
CA GLY A 239 -9.23 -2.37 4.63
C GLY A 239 -8.32 -1.69 5.66
N PHE A 240 -8.76 -0.56 6.21
CA PHE A 240 -8.02 0.16 7.24
C PHE A 240 -7.97 -0.56 8.59
N ILE A 241 -9.09 -1.15 9.04
CA ILE A 241 -9.10 -1.95 10.27
C ILE A 241 -8.09 -3.09 10.13
N VAL A 242 -8.12 -3.83 9.02
CA VAL A 242 -7.19 -4.95 8.81
C VAL A 242 -5.72 -4.48 8.75
N SER A 243 -5.43 -3.34 8.13
CA SER A 243 -4.04 -2.86 8.00
C SER A 243 -3.44 -2.32 9.30
N SER A 244 -4.27 -1.75 10.18
CA SER A 244 -3.79 -1.03 11.37
C SER A 244 -4.00 -1.80 12.68
N THR A 245 -4.83 -2.86 12.68
CA THR A 245 -5.07 -3.69 13.86
C THR A 245 -3.80 -4.35 14.37
N ASP A 246 -2.92 -4.83 13.49
CA ASP A 246 -1.66 -5.48 13.89
C ASP A 246 -0.82 -4.56 14.79
N THR A 247 -0.52 -3.33 14.37
CA THR A 247 0.30 -2.40 15.17
C THR A 247 -0.34 -2.08 16.53
N ILE A 248 -1.66 -1.91 16.58
CA ILE A 248 -2.38 -1.60 17.82
C ILE A 248 -2.34 -2.80 18.77
N LEU A 249 -2.60 -4.02 18.27
CA LEU A 249 -2.55 -5.23 19.09
C LEU A 249 -1.14 -5.48 19.62
N ILE A 250 -0.10 -5.25 18.81
CA ILE A 250 1.29 -5.37 19.28
C ILE A 250 1.54 -4.39 20.43
N SER A 251 1.19 -3.11 20.24
CA SER A 251 1.38 -2.05 21.24
C SER A 251 0.65 -2.35 22.56
N VAL A 252 -0.57 -2.88 22.50
CA VAL A 252 -1.39 -3.14 23.68
C VAL A 252 -0.98 -4.42 24.42
N PHE A 253 -0.51 -5.45 23.71
CA PHE A 253 -0.33 -6.80 24.29
C PHE A 253 1.14 -7.26 24.44
N PHE A 254 2.13 -6.62 23.80
CA PHE A 254 3.52 -7.10 23.77
C PHE A 254 4.53 -5.99 24.05
N GLU A 255 4.93 -5.81 25.32
CA GLU A 255 5.99 -4.87 25.76
C GLU A 255 5.94 -3.49 25.07
N GLY A 256 4.73 -2.96 24.85
CA GLY A 256 4.49 -1.63 24.32
C GLY A 256 5.16 -1.36 22.97
N LEU A 257 6.03 -0.36 22.97
CA LEU A 257 6.57 0.28 21.77
C LEU A 257 7.80 -0.44 21.21
N VAL A 258 8.54 -1.19 22.04
CA VAL A 258 9.75 -1.90 21.62
C VAL A 258 9.43 -2.96 20.58
N THR A 259 8.47 -3.84 20.88
CA THR A 259 8.02 -4.88 19.94
C THR A 259 7.48 -4.26 18.65
N VAL A 260 6.80 -3.12 18.74
CA VAL A 260 6.33 -2.39 17.56
C VAL A 260 7.48 -1.89 16.71
N ALA A 261 8.57 -1.40 17.31
CA ALA A 261 9.77 -0.97 16.59
C ALA A 261 10.44 -2.14 15.85
N TYR A 262 10.46 -3.33 16.44
CA TYR A 262 11.04 -4.52 15.81
C TYR A 262 10.18 -4.91 14.60
N TYR A 263 8.86 -4.97 14.79
CA TYR A 263 7.92 -5.21 13.69
C TYR A 263 8.02 -4.15 12.60
N SER A 264 8.19 -2.87 12.94
CA SER A 264 8.21 -1.79 11.95
C SER A 264 9.40 -1.91 10.98
N ASN A 265 10.55 -2.44 11.44
CA ASN A 265 11.70 -2.72 10.58
C ASN A 265 11.37 -3.79 9.53
N TYR A 266 10.66 -4.85 9.91
CA TYR A 266 10.19 -5.87 8.97
C TYR A 266 9.10 -5.31 8.06
N ASN A 267 8.12 -4.60 8.62
CA ASN A 267 7.00 -4.04 7.87
C ASN A 267 7.45 -3.03 6.82
N LEU A 268 8.55 -2.30 7.05
CA LEU A 268 9.16 -1.42 6.07
C LEU A 268 9.58 -2.19 4.81
N VAL A 269 10.25 -3.33 4.97
CA VAL A 269 10.67 -4.20 3.87
C VAL A 269 9.45 -4.80 3.16
N LEU A 270 8.49 -5.33 3.93
CA LEU A 270 7.25 -5.90 3.39
C LEU A 270 6.48 -4.87 2.54
N SER A 271 6.37 -3.63 3.04
CA SER A 271 5.67 -2.54 2.37
C SER A 271 6.40 -2.09 1.10
N ALA A 272 7.72 -2.02 1.15
CA ALA A 272 8.55 -1.71 -0.01
C ALA A 272 8.36 -2.74 -1.13
N ILE A 273 8.48 -4.03 -0.81
CA ILE A 273 8.23 -5.13 -1.76
C ILE A 273 6.80 -5.00 -2.29
N THR A 274 5.79 -4.98 -1.43
CA THR A 274 4.37 -4.92 -1.81
C THR A 274 4.07 -3.73 -2.74
N THR A 275 4.67 -2.56 -2.49
CA THR A 275 4.49 -1.36 -3.32
C THR A 275 5.02 -1.58 -4.74
N ILE A 276 6.23 -2.13 -4.86
CA ILE A 276 6.84 -2.46 -6.16
C ILE A 276 5.99 -3.50 -6.90
N LEU A 277 5.56 -4.56 -6.21
CA LEU A 277 4.77 -5.64 -6.83
C LEU A 277 3.38 -5.16 -7.29
N ASN A 278 2.72 -4.29 -6.53
CA ASN A 278 1.39 -3.78 -6.88
C ASN A 278 1.39 -2.88 -8.13
N GLN A 279 2.50 -2.21 -8.45
CA GLN A 279 2.58 -1.33 -9.61
C GLN A 279 2.33 -2.10 -10.94
N PHE A 280 2.73 -3.37 -11.00
CA PHE A 280 2.50 -4.24 -12.17
C PHE A 280 1.03 -4.64 -12.34
N LEU A 281 0.26 -4.67 -11.26
CA LEU A 281 -1.15 -5.09 -11.27
C LEU A 281 -2.09 -3.93 -11.59
N LEU A 282 -1.75 -2.71 -11.14
CA LEU A 282 -2.55 -1.52 -11.43
C LEU A 282 -2.66 -1.22 -12.94
N SER A 283 -1.60 -1.48 -13.70
CA SER A 283 -1.63 -1.34 -15.17
C SER A 283 -2.54 -2.37 -15.84
N ALA A 284 -2.76 -3.53 -15.21
CA ALA A 284 -3.63 -4.58 -15.73
C ALA A 284 -5.12 -4.22 -15.53
N THR A 285 -5.51 -3.57 -14.44
CA THR A 285 -6.94 -3.29 -14.12
C THR A 285 -7.68 -2.55 -15.23
N ALA A 286 -7.07 -1.52 -15.84
CA ALA A 286 -7.68 -0.80 -16.96
C ALA A 286 -7.89 -1.70 -18.19
N SER A 287 -6.89 -2.52 -18.52
CA SER A 287 -6.95 -3.45 -19.65
C SER A 287 -7.98 -4.57 -19.43
N ILE A 288 -8.17 -4.98 -18.17
CA ILE A 288 -9.22 -5.94 -17.78
C ILE A 288 -10.60 -5.30 -17.97
N GLY A 289 -10.77 -4.01 -17.66
CA GLY A 289 -12.02 -3.28 -17.89
C GLY A 289 -12.49 -3.37 -19.34
N ASP A 290 -11.59 -3.07 -20.29
CA ASP A 290 -11.88 -3.17 -21.72
C ASP A 290 -12.20 -4.62 -22.11
N LEU A 291 -11.40 -5.59 -21.65
CA LEU A 291 -11.61 -7.02 -21.90
C LEU A 291 -13.00 -7.50 -21.48
N LEU A 292 -13.48 -7.04 -20.32
CA LEU A 292 -14.79 -7.46 -19.79
C LEU A 292 -15.96 -6.98 -20.68
N THR A 293 -15.76 -5.93 -21.49
CA THR A 293 -16.80 -5.45 -22.43
C THR A 293 -17.02 -6.40 -23.61
N GLU A 294 -16.03 -7.24 -23.94
CA GLU A 294 -16.13 -8.23 -25.01
C GLU A 294 -17.10 -9.39 -24.67
N ASN A 295 -17.54 -9.49 -23.41
CA ASN A 295 -18.45 -10.53 -22.91
C ASN A 295 -18.01 -11.98 -23.15
N ASN A 296 -16.71 -12.22 -23.39
CA ASN A 296 -16.15 -13.56 -23.60
C ASN A 296 -15.55 -14.13 -22.30
N LYS A 297 -16.32 -14.97 -21.61
CA LYS A 297 -15.94 -15.55 -20.31
C LYS A 297 -14.74 -16.51 -20.38
N GLU A 298 -14.56 -17.22 -21.48
CA GLU A 298 -13.41 -18.11 -21.67
C GLU A 298 -12.13 -17.30 -21.82
N ARG A 299 -12.19 -16.23 -22.62
CA ARG A 299 -11.08 -15.29 -22.77
C ARG A 299 -10.76 -14.59 -21.45
N ASN A 300 -11.77 -14.18 -20.69
CA ASN A 300 -11.58 -13.62 -19.34
C ASN A 300 -10.79 -14.58 -18.44
N TYR A 301 -11.14 -15.87 -18.47
CA TYR A 301 -10.46 -16.90 -17.69
C TYR A 301 -9.02 -17.15 -18.16
N GLU A 302 -8.77 -17.16 -19.47
CA GLU A 302 -7.42 -17.28 -20.03
C GLU A 302 -6.52 -16.13 -19.56
N ILE A 303 -7.01 -14.90 -19.62
CA ILE A 303 -6.28 -13.72 -19.15
C ILE A 303 -6.10 -13.76 -17.63
N TYR A 304 -7.13 -14.16 -16.88
CA TYR A 304 -7.02 -14.39 -15.45
C TYR A 304 -5.91 -15.37 -15.10
N LYS A 305 -5.80 -16.53 -15.77
CA LYS A 305 -4.74 -17.51 -15.51
C LYS A 305 -3.35 -16.94 -15.76
N LYS A 306 -3.15 -16.19 -16.85
CA LYS A 306 -1.88 -15.51 -17.13
C LYS A 306 -1.54 -14.50 -16.04
N LEU A 307 -2.47 -13.62 -15.68
CA LEU A 307 -2.27 -12.63 -14.62
C LEU A 307 -2.03 -13.28 -13.24
N ASN A 308 -2.76 -14.35 -12.92
CA ASN A 308 -2.60 -15.09 -11.68
C ASN A 308 -1.24 -15.79 -11.60
N PHE A 309 -0.76 -16.35 -12.73
CA PHE A 309 0.58 -16.93 -12.83
C PHE A 309 1.66 -15.87 -12.63
N LEU A 310 1.58 -14.73 -13.32
CA LEU A 310 2.53 -13.62 -13.13
C LEU A 310 2.52 -13.12 -11.68
N ASN A 311 1.34 -12.94 -11.10
CA ASN A 311 1.19 -12.56 -9.70
C ASN A 311 1.86 -13.58 -8.77
N PHE A 312 1.65 -14.87 -9.01
CA PHE A 312 2.31 -15.93 -8.24
C PHE A 312 3.84 -15.82 -8.34
N VAL A 313 4.41 -15.68 -9.54
CA VAL A 313 5.88 -15.54 -9.73
C VAL A 313 6.41 -14.33 -8.96
N ILE A 314 5.72 -13.20 -9.04
CA ILE A 314 6.15 -11.96 -8.40
C ILE A 314 6.10 -12.08 -6.87
N PHE A 315 4.99 -12.59 -6.31
CA PHE A 315 4.83 -12.72 -4.86
C PHE A 315 5.63 -13.88 -4.26
N ILE A 316 5.88 -14.98 -4.99
CA ILE A 316 6.72 -16.06 -4.48
C ILE A 316 8.19 -15.63 -4.39
N ILE A 317 8.70 -14.85 -5.37
CA ILE A 317 10.04 -14.24 -5.29
C ILE A 317 10.12 -13.25 -4.12
N GLY A 318 9.08 -12.46 -3.88
CA GLY A 318 9.01 -11.61 -2.69
C GLY A 318 9.02 -12.41 -1.38
N ALA A 319 8.28 -13.53 -1.34
CA ALA A 319 8.21 -14.41 -0.18
C ALA A 319 9.55 -15.09 0.13
N THR A 320 10.24 -15.62 -0.88
CA THR A 320 11.59 -16.20 -0.72
C THR A 320 12.64 -15.14 -0.41
N GLY A 321 12.50 -13.95 -0.98
CA GLY A 321 13.31 -12.78 -0.63
C GLY A 321 13.25 -12.45 0.85
N MET A 322 12.05 -12.40 1.42
CA MET A 322 11.89 -12.22 2.87
C MET A 322 12.41 -13.42 3.66
N ALA A 323 12.18 -14.65 3.19
CA ALA A 323 12.61 -15.84 3.90
C ALA A 323 14.14 -15.96 4.05
N CYS A 324 14.89 -15.45 3.07
CA CYS A 324 16.34 -15.63 2.99
C CYS A 324 17.12 -14.35 3.31
N ALA A 325 16.65 -13.19 2.84
CA ALA A 325 17.45 -11.96 2.84
C ALA A 325 16.96 -10.89 3.82
N ILE A 326 15.86 -11.12 4.58
CA ILE A 326 15.39 -10.10 5.52
C ILE A 326 16.27 -10.03 6.77
N GLU A 327 16.76 -11.15 7.28
CA GLU A 327 17.56 -11.15 8.52
C GLU A 327 18.90 -10.46 8.33
N PRO A 328 19.72 -10.78 7.30
CA PRO A 328 20.98 -10.05 7.10
C PRO A 328 20.74 -8.58 6.78
N PHE A 329 19.63 -8.24 6.10
CA PHE A 329 19.21 -6.85 5.89
C PHE A 329 18.93 -6.13 7.21
N ILE A 330 18.15 -6.76 8.11
CA ILE A 330 17.85 -6.18 9.43
C ILE A 330 19.13 -5.99 10.24
N THR A 331 20.05 -6.96 10.22
CA THR A 331 21.35 -6.86 10.88
C THR A 331 22.19 -5.68 10.36
N ILE A 332 22.26 -5.50 9.04
CA ILE A 332 23.04 -4.42 8.42
C ILE A 332 22.49 -3.04 8.79
N PHE A 333 21.17 -2.85 8.71
CA PHE A 333 20.58 -1.51 8.86
C PHE A 333 20.21 -1.18 10.30
N PHE A 334 19.68 -2.12 11.06
CA PHE A 334 19.10 -1.86 12.38
C PHE A 334 19.93 -2.48 13.51
N GLY A 335 20.45 -3.69 13.30
CA GLY A 335 21.28 -4.43 14.27
C GLY A 335 20.72 -5.82 14.55
N GLU A 336 21.60 -6.73 15.01
CA GLU A 336 21.28 -8.15 15.24
C GLU A 336 20.21 -8.35 16.33
N GLN A 337 20.15 -7.46 17.33
CA GLN A 337 19.17 -7.52 18.41
C GLN A 337 17.72 -7.35 17.92
N TYR A 338 17.51 -6.79 16.72
CA TYR A 338 16.18 -6.57 16.15
C TYR A 338 15.66 -7.79 15.35
N ILE A 339 16.40 -8.90 15.30
CA ILE A 339 15.97 -10.12 14.62
C ILE A 339 14.84 -10.78 15.41
N LEU A 340 13.68 -10.92 14.76
CA LEU A 340 12.53 -11.64 15.31
C LEU A 340 12.71 -13.16 15.15
N SER A 341 12.01 -13.93 15.98
CA SER A 341 12.07 -15.39 15.92
C SER A 341 11.60 -15.92 14.55
N LYS A 342 12.15 -17.08 14.15
CA LYS A 342 11.79 -17.72 12.87
C LYS A 342 10.29 -17.97 12.71
N PHE A 343 9.59 -18.30 13.80
CA PHE A 343 8.15 -18.52 13.77
C PHE A 343 7.37 -17.24 13.45
N ILE A 344 7.80 -16.09 13.97
CA ILE A 344 7.23 -14.78 13.64
C ILE A 344 7.49 -14.44 12.17
N LEU A 345 8.73 -14.65 11.69
CA LEU A 345 9.08 -14.42 10.28
C LEU A 345 8.23 -15.27 9.33
N ILE A 346 8.06 -16.57 9.61
CA ILE A 346 7.21 -17.45 8.79
C ILE A 346 5.76 -16.96 8.78
N SER A 347 5.25 -16.46 9.90
CA SER A 347 3.90 -15.91 10.01
C SER A 347 3.73 -14.64 9.18
N LEU A 348 4.74 -13.77 9.13
CA LEU A 348 4.78 -12.59 8.26
C LEU A 348 4.81 -12.96 6.77
N ILE A 349 5.62 -13.97 6.39
CA ILE A 349 5.69 -14.46 5.01
C ILE A 349 4.35 -15.05 4.57
N LEU A 350 3.69 -15.83 5.44
CA LEU A 350 2.37 -16.38 5.18
C LEU A 350 1.33 -15.27 4.98
N LYS A 351 1.29 -14.28 5.88
CA LYS A 351 0.43 -13.09 5.77
C LYS A 351 0.66 -12.39 4.42
N PHE A 352 1.92 -12.08 4.10
CA PHE A 352 2.29 -11.41 2.85
C PHE A 352 1.83 -12.19 1.62
N PHE A 353 2.11 -13.50 1.58
CA PHE A 353 1.81 -14.33 0.41
C PHE A 353 0.30 -14.48 0.20
N ILE A 354 -0.48 -14.75 1.26
CA ILE A 354 -1.94 -14.86 1.17
C ILE A 354 -2.56 -13.52 0.73
N GLN A 355 -2.10 -12.40 1.27
CA GLN A 355 -2.57 -11.08 0.83
C GLN A 355 -2.13 -10.76 -0.62
N GLY A 356 -0.99 -11.25 -1.07
CA GLY A 356 -0.56 -11.12 -2.46
C GLY A 356 -1.42 -11.89 -3.44
N MET A 357 -1.79 -13.12 -3.10
CA MET A 357 -2.57 -14.00 -3.98
C MET A 357 -4.00 -13.50 -4.24
N ARG A 358 -4.51 -12.55 -3.46
CA ARG A 358 -5.83 -11.95 -3.67
C ARG A 358 -5.86 -10.96 -4.85
N ARG A 359 -4.71 -10.40 -5.25
CA ARG A 359 -4.62 -9.24 -6.14
C ARG A 359 -5.22 -9.42 -7.54
N PRO A 360 -5.03 -10.55 -8.25
CA PRO A 360 -5.60 -10.71 -9.59
C PRO A 360 -7.13 -10.64 -9.58
N LEU A 361 -7.77 -11.36 -8.64
CA LEU A 361 -9.24 -11.34 -8.51
C LEU A 361 -9.76 -10.00 -8.01
N MET A 362 -8.98 -9.30 -7.18
CA MET A 362 -9.26 -7.91 -6.83
C MET A 362 -9.31 -7.02 -8.07
N ALA A 363 -8.35 -7.13 -8.98
CA ALA A 363 -8.32 -6.35 -10.23
C ALA A 363 -9.53 -6.65 -11.13
N PHE A 364 -9.92 -7.92 -11.28
CA PHE A 364 -11.14 -8.30 -12.00
C PHE A 364 -12.42 -7.77 -11.33
N LYS A 365 -12.50 -7.85 -9.99
CA LYS A 365 -13.62 -7.32 -9.21
C LYS A 365 -13.77 -5.80 -9.42
N GLU A 366 -12.65 -5.08 -9.33
CA GLU A 366 -12.62 -3.62 -9.50
C GLU A 366 -13.00 -3.21 -10.92
N ALA A 367 -12.41 -3.86 -11.93
CA ALA A 367 -12.73 -3.63 -13.33
C ALA A 367 -14.21 -3.93 -13.67
N ALA A 368 -14.78 -4.96 -13.05
CA ALA A 368 -16.19 -5.34 -13.22
C ALA A 368 -17.16 -4.49 -12.37
N GLY A 369 -16.68 -3.60 -11.51
CA GLY A 369 -17.54 -2.77 -10.65
C GLY A 369 -18.30 -3.54 -9.56
N ILE A 370 -17.82 -4.74 -9.18
CA ILE A 370 -18.51 -5.64 -8.24
C ILE A 370 -18.23 -5.19 -6.80
N PHE A 371 -18.81 -4.07 -6.37
CA PHE A 371 -18.58 -3.51 -5.03
C PHE A 371 -19.78 -3.62 -4.10
N TYR A 372 -21.00 -3.63 -4.67
CA TYR A 372 -22.23 -3.60 -3.88
C TYR A 372 -22.56 -4.98 -3.28
N VAL A 373 -22.41 -6.05 -4.07
CA VAL A 373 -22.83 -7.41 -3.67
C VAL A 373 -21.95 -8.00 -2.56
N ASP A 374 -20.69 -7.57 -2.46
CA ASP A 374 -19.75 -8.04 -1.45
C ASP A 374 -19.42 -6.99 -0.38
N ARG A 375 -20.16 -5.88 -0.32
CA ARG A 375 -19.88 -4.72 0.55
C ARG A 375 -19.71 -5.04 2.05
N PHE A 376 -20.36 -6.09 2.54
CA PHE A 376 -20.27 -6.50 3.95
C PHE A 376 -19.15 -7.53 4.22
N VAL A 377 -18.61 -8.16 3.17
CA VAL A 377 -17.59 -9.20 3.34
C VAL A 377 -16.26 -8.63 3.86
N PRO A 378 -15.78 -7.45 3.41
CA PRO A 378 -14.63 -6.81 4.04
C PRO A 378 -14.84 -6.51 5.53
N ILE A 379 -16.04 -6.10 5.94
CA ILE A 379 -16.33 -5.85 7.38
C ILE A 379 -16.21 -7.17 8.15
N LEU A 380 -16.75 -8.26 7.59
CA LEU A 380 -16.58 -9.60 8.16
C LEU A 380 -15.10 -9.98 8.25
N GLU A 381 -14.30 -9.72 7.21
CA GLU A 381 -12.83 -9.91 7.25
C GLU A 381 -12.21 -9.12 8.40
N SER A 382 -12.57 -7.85 8.62
CA SER A 382 -12.05 -7.04 9.72
C SER A 382 -12.44 -7.57 11.11
N VAL A 383 -13.67 -8.06 11.28
CA VAL A 383 -14.12 -8.68 12.54
C VAL A 383 -13.37 -9.98 12.78
N VAL A 384 -13.28 -10.84 11.77
CA VAL A 384 -12.51 -12.09 11.84
C VAL A 384 -11.04 -11.80 12.10
N ASN A 385 -10.48 -10.74 11.53
CA ASN A 385 -9.11 -10.32 11.76
C ASN A 385 -8.87 -10.02 13.25
N LEU A 386 -9.66 -9.12 13.83
CA LEU A 386 -9.51 -8.75 15.23
C LEU A 386 -9.69 -9.97 16.16
N VAL A 387 -10.75 -10.75 15.95
CA VAL A 387 -11.06 -11.92 16.80
C VAL A 387 -9.99 -13.01 16.66
N ALA A 388 -9.63 -13.39 15.43
CA ALA A 388 -8.62 -14.41 15.19
C ALA A 388 -7.24 -13.98 15.69
N SER A 389 -6.85 -12.71 15.50
CA SER A 389 -5.59 -12.19 16.02
C SER A 389 -5.56 -12.21 17.55
N ILE A 390 -6.65 -11.86 18.24
CA ILE A 390 -6.74 -11.93 19.72
C ILE A 390 -6.70 -13.38 20.23
N ILE A 391 -7.33 -14.32 19.53
CA ILE A 391 -7.29 -15.73 19.93
C ILE A 391 -5.89 -16.30 19.70
N LEU A 392 -5.32 -16.10 18.50
CA LEU A 392 -4.04 -16.67 18.13
C LEU A 392 -2.89 -16.02 18.88
N LEU A 393 -2.95 -14.72 19.22
CA LEU A 393 -1.91 -14.08 20.02
C LEU A 393 -1.80 -14.69 21.42
N LYS A 394 -2.90 -15.18 21.99
CA LYS A 394 -2.88 -15.88 23.28
C LYS A 394 -2.28 -17.29 23.18
N ILE A 395 -2.34 -17.91 22.00
CA ILE A 395 -1.84 -19.27 21.75
C ILE A 395 -0.36 -19.26 21.37
N CYS A 396 0.05 -18.35 20.49
CA CYS A 396 1.39 -18.37 19.88
C CYS A 396 2.09 -17.00 19.84
N GLY A 397 1.69 -16.08 20.72
CA GLY A 397 2.36 -14.80 20.93
C GLY A 397 2.26 -13.86 19.74
N LEU A 398 3.32 -13.08 19.48
CA LEU A 398 3.36 -12.06 18.43
C LEU A 398 3.02 -12.64 17.03
N ALA A 399 3.47 -13.86 16.75
CA ALA A 399 3.17 -14.55 15.50
C ALA A 399 1.66 -14.73 15.27
N GLY A 400 0.89 -14.91 16.35
CA GLY A 400 -0.56 -15.08 16.32
C GLY A 400 -1.31 -13.88 15.74
N ILE A 401 -0.77 -12.66 15.90
CA ILE A 401 -1.34 -11.45 15.28
C ILE A 401 -1.27 -11.57 13.75
N PHE A 402 -0.11 -11.94 13.20
CA PHE A 402 0.09 -12.06 11.76
C PHE A 402 -0.69 -13.25 11.17
N LEU A 403 -0.77 -14.36 11.91
CA LEU A 403 -1.59 -15.49 11.54
C LEU A 403 -3.09 -15.13 11.53
N GLY A 404 -3.57 -14.34 12.49
CA GLY A 404 -4.94 -13.83 12.49
C GLY A 404 -5.27 -13.00 11.25
N THR A 405 -4.29 -12.21 10.77
CA THR A 405 -4.40 -11.45 9.51
C THR A 405 -4.33 -12.34 8.27
N ALA A 406 -3.57 -13.42 8.30
CA ALA A 406 -3.59 -14.45 7.25
C ALA A 406 -4.94 -15.19 7.22
N VAL A 407 -5.50 -15.54 8.39
CA VAL A 407 -6.79 -16.24 8.53
C VAL A 407 -7.95 -15.36 8.06
N SER A 408 -8.00 -14.10 8.46
CA SER A 408 -9.06 -13.18 8.00
C SER A 408 -9.07 -13.02 6.49
N SER A 409 -7.88 -12.99 5.88
CA SER A 409 -7.72 -12.93 4.43
C SER A 409 -8.37 -14.11 3.69
N LEU A 410 -8.49 -15.28 4.35
CA LEU A 410 -9.18 -16.44 3.79
C LEU A 410 -10.68 -16.22 3.66
N VAL A 411 -11.30 -15.30 4.40
CA VAL A 411 -12.72 -14.93 4.19
C VAL A 411 -12.92 -14.41 2.77
N ILE A 412 -12.03 -13.56 2.28
CA ILE A 412 -12.11 -13.03 0.92
C ILE A 412 -11.81 -14.11 -0.12
N LEU A 413 -10.75 -14.88 0.09
CA LEU A 413 -10.29 -15.89 -0.86
C LEU A 413 -11.22 -17.10 -0.94
N LEU A 414 -11.78 -17.56 0.18
CA LEU A 414 -12.59 -18.77 0.22
C LEU A 414 -14.08 -18.51 0.05
N TYR A 415 -14.57 -17.31 0.39
CA TYR A 415 -15.98 -16.97 0.30
C TYR A 415 -16.27 -15.88 -0.74
N SER A 416 -15.63 -14.71 -0.65
CA SER A 416 -15.99 -13.57 -1.52
C SER A 416 -15.68 -13.83 -3.00
N TYR A 417 -14.41 -14.01 -3.33
CA TYR A 417 -13.98 -14.10 -4.72
C TYR A 417 -14.53 -15.30 -5.47
N PRO A 418 -14.63 -16.51 -4.89
CA PRO A 418 -15.19 -17.65 -5.61
C PRO A 418 -16.64 -17.38 -6.02
N LYS A 419 -17.43 -16.87 -5.07
CA LYS A 419 -18.88 -16.66 -5.23
C LYS A 419 -19.21 -15.47 -6.12
N TYR A 420 -18.56 -14.32 -5.89
CA TYR A 420 -18.94 -13.05 -6.51
C TYR A 420 -18.08 -12.65 -7.71
N VAL A 421 -16.90 -13.24 -7.90
CA VAL A 421 -15.96 -12.85 -8.98
C VAL A 421 -15.68 -14.02 -9.91
N TYR A 422 -15.10 -15.11 -9.40
CA TYR A 422 -14.63 -16.24 -10.20
C TYR A 422 -15.77 -16.92 -10.97
N ARG A 423 -16.85 -17.30 -10.29
CA ARG A 423 -17.99 -17.94 -10.97
C ARG A 423 -18.72 -17.00 -11.94
N PRO A 424 -19.10 -15.76 -11.58
CA PRO A 424 -19.82 -14.86 -12.50
C PRO A 424 -19.02 -14.48 -13.75
N ILE A 425 -17.73 -14.16 -13.59
CA ILE A 425 -16.89 -13.64 -14.68
C ILE A 425 -16.35 -14.75 -15.59
N PHE A 426 -16.01 -15.92 -15.04
CA PHE A 426 -15.35 -16.99 -15.78
C PHE A 426 -16.26 -18.18 -16.12
N ASN A 427 -17.45 -18.26 -15.52
CA ASN A 427 -18.37 -19.40 -15.66
C ASN A 427 -17.73 -20.77 -15.31
N LYS A 428 -16.80 -20.78 -14.35
CA LYS A 428 -16.13 -21.99 -13.85
C LYS A 428 -16.75 -22.47 -12.53
N ARG A 429 -16.52 -23.74 -12.17
CA ARG A 429 -17.04 -24.31 -10.93
C ARG A 429 -16.21 -23.81 -9.74
N LEU A 430 -16.85 -23.62 -8.59
CA LEU A 430 -16.15 -23.21 -7.36
C LEU A 430 -15.08 -24.22 -6.94
N LYS A 431 -15.32 -25.52 -7.20
CA LYS A 431 -14.36 -26.60 -6.92
C LYS A 431 -13.03 -26.39 -7.66
N ASP A 432 -13.07 -25.89 -8.90
CA ASP A 432 -11.87 -25.65 -9.70
C ASP A 432 -11.01 -24.56 -9.05
N TYR A 433 -11.63 -23.48 -8.58
CA TYR A 433 -10.97 -22.42 -7.83
C TYR A 433 -10.28 -22.95 -6.56
N TYR A 434 -10.98 -23.72 -5.73
CA TYR A 434 -10.40 -24.21 -4.48
C TYR A 434 -9.22 -25.16 -4.74
N LEU A 435 -9.31 -25.99 -5.78
CA LEU A 435 -8.21 -26.86 -6.20
C LEU A 435 -7.01 -26.05 -6.70
N GLU A 436 -7.24 -25.01 -7.50
CA GLU A 436 -6.20 -24.07 -7.94
C GLU A 436 -5.53 -23.42 -6.74
N PHE A 437 -6.31 -22.88 -5.79
CA PHE A 437 -5.80 -22.21 -4.60
C PHE A 437 -4.95 -23.13 -3.71
N ILE A 438 -5.44 -24.34 -3.41
CA ILE A 438 -4.67 -25.31 -2.60
C ILE A 438 -3.37 -25.70 -3.29
N LYS A 439 -3.40 -25.95 -4.62
CA LYS A 439 -2.18 -26.23 -5.40
C LYS A 439 -1.20 -25.07 -5.32
N THR A 440 -1.67 -23.84 -5.41
CA THR A 440 -0.82 -22.65 -5.31
C THR A 440 -0.17 -22.53 -3.92
N ILE A 441 -0.91 -22.76 -2.84
CA ILE A 441 -0.35 -22.73 -1.48
C ILE A 441 0.71 -23.83 -1.30
N LEU A 442 0.39 -25.08 -1.67
CA LEU A 442 1.35 -26.18 -1.57
C LEU A 442 2.62 -25.92 -2.38
N TYR A 443 2.45 -25.41 -3.60
CA TYR A 443 3.57 -25.08 -4.47
C TYR A 443 4.45 -23.97 -3.89
N ALA A 444 3.84 -22.93 -3.31
CA ALA A 444 4.56 -21.88 -2.60
C ALA A 444 5.34 -22.41 -1.39
N THR A 445 4.71 -23.26 -0.56
CA THR A 445 5.36 -23.86 0.61
C THR A 445 6.59 -24.67 0.21
N VAL A 446 6.51 -25.46 -0.86
CA VAL A 446 7.66 -26.22 -1.37
C VAL A 446 8.78 -25.29 -1.86
N ILE A 447 8.46 -24.27 -2.65
CA ILE A 447 9.45 -23.31 -3.14
C ILE A 447 10.15 -22.60 -1.97
N ILE A 448 9.38 -22.08 -1.00
CA ILE A 448 9.93 -21.36 0.15
C ILE A 448 10.80 -22.30 0.99
N GLY A 449 10.32 -23.52 1.28
CA GLY A 449 11.05 -24.51 2.08
C GLY A 449 12.38 -24.91 1.44
N ILE A 450 12.39 -25.23 0.14
CA ILE A 450 13.61 -25.57 -0.59
C ILE A 450 14.57 -24.37 -0.60
N THR A 451 14.07 -23.17 -0.91
CA THR A 451 14.91 -21.97 -0.99
C THR A 451 15.54 -21.64 0.36
N MET A 452 14.79 -21.74 1.47
CA MET A 452 15.33 -21.59 2.82
C MET A 452 16.39 -22.64 3.15
N GLY A 453 16.14 -23.91 2.77
CA GLY A 453 17.11 -25.01 2.96
C GLY A 453 18.42 -24.76 2.22
N VAL A 454 18.36 -24.30 0.97
CA VAL A 454 19.55 -23.92 0.19
C VAL A 454 20.25 -22.72 0.82
N ASN A 455 19.51 -21.71 1.27
CA ASN A 455 20.10 -20.50 1.85
C ASN A 455 20.91 -20.78 3.13
N GLN A 456 20.51 -21.77 3.92
CA GLN A 456 21.25 -22.16 5.12
C GLN A 456 22.67 -22.68 4.82
N LEU A 457 22.93 -23.16 3.59
CA LEU A 457 24.24 -23.65 3.17
C LEU A 457 25.22 -22.52 2.81
N ILE A 458 24.75 -21.27 2.74
CA ILE A 458 25.47 -20.12 2.14
C ILE A 458 25.93 -19.12 3.22
N ARG A 459 26.06 -19.57 4.48
CA ARG A 459 26.54 -18.70 5.56
C ARG A 459 28.02 -18.33 5.34
N VAL A 460 28.27 -17.06 5.04
CA VAL A 460 29.61 -16.49 4.83
C VAL A 460 29.91 -15.52 5.97
N SER A 461 31.18 -15.38 6.37
CA SER A 461 31.58 -14.49 7.46
C SER A 461 31.31 -13.00 7.20
N ASN A 462 31.26 -12.57 5.94
CA ASN A 462 30.97 -11.18 5.58
C ASN A 462 29.45 -10.99 5.37
N ILE A 463 28.83 -10.22 6.27
CA ILE A 463 27.38 -9.97 6.27
C ILE A 463 26.85 -9.32 4.98
N PHE A 464 27.64 -8.47 4.33
CA PHE A 464 27.26 -7.87 3.05
C PHE A 464 27.30 -8.90 1.92
N ALA A 465 28.28 -9.80 1.94
CA ALA A 465 28.35 -10.91 0.99
C ALA A 465 27.19 -11.90 1.23
N GLU A 466 26.88 -12.21 2.49
CA GLU A 466 25.74 -13.05 2.87
C GLU A 466 24.42 -12.43 2.39
N GLN A 467 24.23 -11.11 2.55
CA GLN A 467 23.05 -10.40 2.04
C GLN A 467 22.92 -10.54 0.52
N VAL A 468 23.99 -10.28 -0.24
CA VAL A 468 23.97 -10.38 -1.71
C VAL A 468 23.66 -11.80 -2.15
N LEU A 469 24.33 -12.80 -1.56
CA LEU A 469 24.11 -14.20 -1.89
C LEU A 469 22.68 -14.65 -1.53
N SER A 470 22.15 -14.22 -0.38
CA SER A 470 20.78 -14.53 0.04
C SER A 470 19.75 -13.99 -0.94
N VAL A 471 19.96 -12.78 -1.47
CA VAL A 471 19.10 -12.20 -2.53
C VAL A 471 19.20 -12.99 -3.82
N VAL A 472 20.41 -13.39 -4.22
CA VAL A 472 20.63 -14.20 -5.43
C VAL A 472 19.90 -15.53 -5.34
N VAL A 473 20.05 -16.24 -4.21
CA VAL A 473 19.37 -17.52 -3.94
C VAL A 473 17.87 -17.36 -3.94
N ALA A 474 17.36 -16.32 -3.28
CA ALA A 474 15.94 -16.01 -3.20
C ALA A 474 15.28 -15.76 -4.55
N ILE A 475 16.04 -15.36 -5.58
CA ILE A 475 15.53 -15.13 -6.93
C ILE A 475 15.75 -16.37 -7.81
N ILE A 476 16.97 -16.92 -7.82
CA ILE A 476 17.35 -17.99 -8.75
C ILE A 476 16.61 -19.29 -8.44
N ILE A 477 16.56 -19.71 -7.16
CA ILE A 477 15.96 -21.00 -6.80
C ILE A 477 14.47 -21.06 -7.17
N PRO A 478 13.63 -20.07 -6.82
CA PRO A 478 12.24 -20.05 -7.29
C PRO A 478 12.11 -20.07 -8.81
N VAL A 479 12.93 -19.29 -9.54
CA VAL A 479 12.87 -19.23 -11.01
C VAL A 479 13.21 -20.59 -11.64
N ILE A 480 14.20 -21.31 -11.09
CA ILE A 480 14.53 -22.67 -11.53
C ILE A 480 13.36 -23.61 -11.27
N ILE A 481 12.82 -23.64 -10.05
CA ILE A 481 11.70 -24.53 -9.69
C ILE A 481 10.48 -24.23 -10.56
N ILE A 482 10.16 -22.94 -10.78
CA ILE A 482 9.07 -22.49 -11.65
C ILE A 482 9.27 -22.95 -13.09
N THR A 483 10.48 -22.85 -13.60
CA THR A 483 10.81 -23.31 -14.94
C THR A 483 10.67 -24.83 -15.06
N LEU A 484 11.11 -25.60 -14.07
CA LEU A 484 11.03 -27.07 -14.08
C LEU A 484 9.58 -27.57 -13.99
N VAL A 485 8.77 -27.01 -13.08
CA VAL A 485 7.41 -27.49 -12.80
C VAL A 485 6.38 -26.89 -13.77
N SER A 486 6.50 -25.60 -14.07
CA SER A 486 5.52 -24.85 -14.87
C SER A 486 5.96 -24.61 -16.31
N GLY A 487 7.16 -25.06 -16.72
CA GLY A 487 7.74 -24.81 -18.05
C GLY A 487 6.89 -25.24 -19.25
N ARG A 488 6.01 -26.24 -19.04
CA ARG A 488 5.12 -26.78 -20.09
C ARG A 488 3.75 -26.09 -20.13
N THR A 489 3.42 -25.25 -19.15
CA THR A 489 2.14 -24.55 -19.07
C THR A 489 2.04 -23.44 -20.12
N GLU A 490 0.83 -23.15 -20.58
CA GLU A 490 0.59 -22.09 -21.56
C GLU A 490 0.92 -20.71 -20.98
N GLU A 491 0.68 -20.52 -19.68
CA GLU A 491 0.98 -19.31 -18.95
C GLU A 491 2.49 -19.02 -18.91
N TYR A 492 3.31 -20.02 -18.60
CA TYR A 492 4.77 -19.87 -18.62
C TYR A 492 5.30 -19.56 -20.02
N LYS A 493 4.88 -20.34 -21.03
CA LYS A 493 5.27 -20.13 -22.43
C LYS A 493 4.92 -18.72 -22.91
N TYR A 494 3.73 -18.23 -22.55
CA TYR A 494 3.28 -16.88 -22.89
C TYR A 494 4.26 -15.81 -22.41
N TYR A 495 4.67 -15.84 -21.13
CA TYR A 495 5.60 -14.85 -20.59
C TYR A 495 7.04 -15.02 -21.10
N ILE A 496 7.51 -16.25 -21.28
CA ILE A 496 8.83 -16.49 -21.90
C ILE A 496 8.86 -15.97 -23.34
N ASN A 497 7.79 -16.14 -24.11
CA ASN A 497 7.71 -15.59 -25.47
C ASN A 497 7.71 -14.05 -25.46
N ILE A 498 7.04 -13.40 -24.51
CA ILE A 498 7.13 -11.95 -24.34
C ILE A 498 8.58 -11.53 -24.06
N ILE A 499 9.25 -12.19 -23.10
CA ILE A 499 10.64 -11.89 -22.75
C ILE A 499 11.58 -12.10 -23.95
N LYS A 500 11.43 -13.21 -24.67
CA LYS A 500 12.18 -13.49 -25.91
C LYS A 500 11.95 -12.42 -26.96
N ASN A 501 10.70 -11.99 -27.17
CA ASN A 501 10.39 -10.97 -28.17
C ASN A 501 10.96 -9.59 -27.81
N ILE A 502 11.11 -9.28 -26.51
CA ILE A 502 11.77 -8.04 -26.04
C ILE A 502 13.28 -8.13 -26.24
N LEU A 503 13.90 -9.25 -25.84
CA LEU A 503 15.36 -9.45 -25.89
C LEU A 503 15.89 -9.67 -27.32
N PHE A 504 15.13 -10.38 -28.16
CA PHE A 504 15.53 -10.81 -29.50
C PHE A 504 14.78 -10.06 -30.61
N ARG A 505 14.21 -8.87 -30.33
CA ARG A 505 13.53 -8.09 -31.37
C ARG A 505 14.55 -7.70 -32.46
N LYS A 506 14.58 -8.49 -33.54
CA LYS A 506 15.19 -8.13 -34.82
C LYS A 506 14.65 -6.75 -35.21
N LYS A 507 15.56 -5.85 -35.56
CA LYS A 507 15.26 -4.68 -36.40
C LYS A 507 14.69 -5.22 -37.72
N GLU A 508 13.38 -5.36 -37.82
CA GLU A 508 12.73 -5.29 -39.13
C GLU A 508 12.80 -3.83 -39.55
N VAL A 509 13.93 -3.48 -40.18
CA VAL A 509 14.04 -2.31 -41.04
C VAL A 509 12.99 -2.51 -42.14
N LYS A 510 11.97 -1.66 -42.13
CA LYS A 510 11.07 -1.50 -43.27
C LYS A 510 11.94 -1.26 -44.50
N GLN A 511 11.85 -2.16 -45.48
CA GLN A 511 12.32 -1.92 -46.85
C GLN A 511 11.54 -0.76 -47.46
#